data_AF-A0A3S1CT51-F1
#
_entry.id   AF-A0A3S1CT51-F1
#
_cell.length_a   1.000
_cell.length_b   1.000
_cell.length_c   1.000
_cell.angle_alpha   90.00
_cell.angle_beta   90.00
_cell.angle_gamma   90.00
#
_symmetry.space_group_name_H-M   'P 1'
#
loop_
_entity.id
_entity.type
_entity.pdbx_description
1 polymer ?
#
loop_
_entity_poly.entity_id
_entity_poly.type
_entity_poly.pdbx_seq_one_letter_code
_entity_poly.pdbx_strand_id
1 'polypeptide(L)'
;MIGFVGLYAVLTERVIVDDQVIQVTYPIWVPRFFRKGWSLPWLDIKQLKPRTTGQGGIVYYFLSQDGKAYLLPMRVAGFARLVNIVQTKTGIDTTDVRPLAQPWMYLILFCCTLLLLLVDAWTINTAILGNW
;
A
#
# COMPACT_ATOMS: atom_id res chain seq x y z
N MET A 1 -23.10 1.76 -10.65
CA MET A 1 -22.87 0.65 -9.69
C MET A 1 -21.67 -0.25 -10.04
N ILE A 2 -21.52 -0.70 -11.29
CA ILE A 2 -20.42 -1.63 -11.67
C ILE A 2 -19.02 -1.04 -11.41
N GLY A 3 -18.81 0.25 -11.70
CA GLY A 3 -17.52 0.93 -11.42
C GLY A 3 -17.16 0.99 -9.93
N PHE A 4 -18.15 1.13 -9.04
CA PHE A 4 -17.93 1.13 -7.59
C PHE A 4 -17.51 -0.26 -7.10
N VAL A 5 -18.16 -1.30 -7.60
CA VAL A 5 -17.81 -2.70 -7.29
C VAL A 5 -16.41 -3.04 -7.80
N GLY A 6 -16.06 -2.62 -9.01
CA GLY A 6 -14.71 -2.80 -9.56
C GLY A 6 -13.64 -2.07 -8.75
N LEU A 7 -13.90 -0.83 -8.32
CA LEU A 7 -12.99 -0.07 -7.47
C LEU A 7 -12.83 -0.73 -6.09
N TYR A 8 -13.93 -1.18 -5.49
CA TYR A 8 -13.93 -1.86 -4.19
C TYR A 8 -13.13 -3.17 -4.24
N ALA A 9 -13.28 -3.94 -5.32
CA ALA A 9 -12.49 -5.14 -5.57
C ALA A 9 -10.98 -4.87 -5.63
N VAL A 10 -10.58 -3.76 -6.26
CA VAL A 10 -9.16 -3.35 -6.37
C VAL A 10 -8.59 -2.91 -5.02
N LEU A 11 -9.39 -2.24 -4.18
CA LEU A 11 -8.94 -1.77 -2.87
C LEU A 11 -8.90 -2.87 -1.80
N THR A 12 -9.57 -4.01 -2.01
CA THR A 12 -9.67 -5.08 -1.00
C THR A 12 -8.48 -6.06 -1.06
N GLU A 13 -7.30 -5.62 -1.51
CA GLU A 13 -6.09 -6.43 -1.38
C GLU A 13 -5.79 -6.66 0.10
N ARG A 14 -5.74 -7.92 0.53
CA ARG A 14 -5.47 -8.29 1.92
C ARG A 14 -4.13 -8.99 2.00
N VAL A 15 -3.28 -8.49 2.88
CA VAL A 15 -2.01 -9.14 3.22
C VAL A 15 -2.21 -9.85 4.54
N ILE A 16 -2.18 -11.18 4.50
CA ILE A 16 -2.27 -12.02 5.69
C ILE A 16 -0.84 -12.48 5.99
N VAL A 17 -0.37 -12.12 7.17
CA VAL A 17 0.89 -12.58 7.72
C VAL A 17 0.56 -13.56 8.83
N ASP A 18 1.06 -14.78 8.68
CA ASP A 18 0.96 -15.85 9.67
C ASP A 18 2.36 -16.12 10.26
N ASP A 19 2.43 -16.97 11.28
CA ASP A 19 3.68 -17.35 11.94
C ASP A 19 4.65 -18.10 11.02
N GLN A 20 4.11 -18.75 9.97
CA GLN A 20 4.85 -19.61 9.04
C GLN A 20 4.87 -19.09 7.59
N VAL A 21 3.89 -18.30 7.18
CA VAL A 21 3.74 -17.85 5.78
C VAL A 21 3.34 -16.37 5.69
N ILE A 22 3.77 -15.71 4.61
CA ILE A 22 3.21 -14.45 4.16
C ILE A 22 2.42 -14.68 2.88
N GLN A 23 1.15 -14.28 2.87
CA GLN A 23 0.28 -14.45 1.71
C GLN A 23 -0.48 -13.17 1.37
N VAL A 24 -0.49 -12.84 0.08
CA VAL A 24 -1.31 -11.77 -0.48
C VAL A 24 -2.52 -12.41 -1.12
N THR A 25 -3.69 -12.13 -0.54
CA THR A 25 -4.97 -12.71 -0.92
C THR A 25 -5.94 -11.61 -1.34
N TYR A 26 -6.80 -11.96 -2.29
CA TYR A 26 -7.91 -11.13 -2.75
C TYR A 26 -9.22 -11.74 -2.23
N PRO A 27 -10.26 -10.93 -1.99
CA PRO A 27 -11.55 -11.45 -1.54
C PRO A 27 -12.08 -12.48 -2.54
N ILE A 28 -12.76 -13.49 -2.00
CA ILE A 28 -13.21 -14.71 -2.70
C ILE A 28 -14.09 -14.39 -3.92
N TRP A 29 -14.73 -13.22 -3.94
CA TRP A 29 -15.61 -12.76 -5.00
C TRP A 29 -14.88 -12.13 -6.21
N VAL A 30 -13.56 -11.91 -6.13
CA VAL A 30 -12.76 -11.40 -7.26
C VAL A 30 -12.27 -12.57 -8.11
N PRO A 31 -12.55 -12.59 -9.43
CA PRO A 31 -12.09 -13.66 -10.30
C PRO A 31 -10.58 -13.84 -10.23
N ARG A 32 -10.14 -15.04 -9.82
CA ARG A 32 -8.73 -15.47 -9.71
C ARG A 32 -7.95 -15.34 -11.04
N PHE A 33 -8.66 -15.14 -12.15
CA PHE A 33 -8.14 -14.92 -13.49
C PHE A 33 -7.43 -13.56 -13.64
N PHE A 34 -7.91 -12.50 -12.96
CA PHE A 34 -7.34 -11.16 -13.12
C PHE A 34 -6.07 -10.94 -12.29
N ARG A 35 -6.00 -11.53 -11.09
CA ARG A 35 -4.79 -11.49 -10.24
C ARG A 35 -4.69 -12.76 -9.40
N LYS A 36 -3.59 -13.49 -9.58
CA LYS A 36 -3.22 -14.59 -8.69
C LYS A 36 -2.53 -13.99 -7.47
N GLY A 37 -3.16 -14.12 -6.31
CA GLY A 37 -2.46 -13.96 -5.03
C GLY A 37 -1.29 -14.94 -4.92
N TRP A 38 -0.35 -14.67 -4.03
CA TRP A 38 0.79 -15.54 -3.78
C TRP A 38 0.93 -15.81 -2.28
N SER A 39 1.49 -16.97 -1.95
CA SER A 39 1.82 -17.39 -0.59
C SER A 39 3.28 -17.83 -0.59
N LEU A 40 4.05 -17.35 0.38
CA LEU A 40 5.46 -17.68 0.54
C LEU A 40 5.73 -18.04 2.01
N PRO A 41 6.23 -19.25 2.31
CA PRO A 41 6.71 -19.58 3.64
C PRO A 41 7.91 -18.72 4.04
N TRP A 42 7.96 -18.29 5.30
CA TRP A 42 9.11 -17.54 5.84
C TRP A 42 10.43 -18.31 5.68
N LEU A 43 10.37 -19.63 5.79
CA LEU A 43 11.48 -20.56 5.65
C LEU A 43 12.07 -20.56 4.22
N ASP A 44 11.25 -20.26 3.22
CA ASP A 44 11.67 -20.17 1.82
C ASP A 44 12.26 -18.80 1.47
N ILE A 45 12.14 -17.80 2.35
CA ILE A 45 12.68 -16.45 2.11
C ILE A 45 14.18 -16.49 2.33
N LYS A 46 14.93 -16.46 1.23
CA LYS A 46 16.39 -16.44 1.25
C LYS A 46 16.91 -15.04 1.56
N GLN A 47 16.44 -14.03 0.82
CA GLN A 47 16.90 -12.65 0.92
C GLN A 47 15.82 -11.66 0.47
N LEU A 48 15.91 -10.41 0.96
CA LEU A 48 15.13 -9.28 0.48
C LEU A 48 15.99 -8.43 -0.45
N LYS A 49 15.58 -8.26 -1.71
CA LYS A 49 16.32 -7.47 -2.70
C LYS A 49 15.60 -6.15 -3.01
N PRO A 50 16.22 -4.99 -2.77
CA PRO A 50 15.68 -3.70 -3.22
C PRO A 50 15.83 -3.56 -4.74
N ARG A 51 14.82 -2.99 -5.37
CA ARG A 51 14.74 -2.67 -6.80
C ARG A 51 14.21 -1.26 -6.96
N THR A 52 15.00 -0.37 -7.54
CA THR A 52 14.57 0.99 -7.85
C THR A 52 13.55 0.98 -8.99
N THR A 53 12.47 1.73 -8.85
CA THR A 53 11.48 1.97 -9.90
C THR A 53 11.92 3.14 -10.78
N GLY A 54 11.42 3.19 -12.02
CA GLY A 54 11.68 4.31 -12.92
C GLY A 54 11.16 5.66 -12.41
N GLN A 55 10.31 5.67 -11.38
CA GLN A 55 9.79 6.88 -10.72
C GLN A 55 10.62 7.29 -9.48
N GLY A 56 11.80 6.70 -9.29
CA GLY A 56 12.68 7.02 -8.15
C GLY A 56 12.25 6.42 -6.81
N GLY A 57 11.23 5.56 -6.79
CA GLY A 57 10.84 4.79 -5.61
C GLY A 57 11.67 3.51 -5.46
N ILE A 58 11.68 2.91 -4.27
CA ILE A 58 12.31 1.60 -4.02
C ILE A 58 11.21 0.58 -3.77
N VAL A 59 11.20 -0.51 -4.55
CA VAL A 59 10.34 -1.67 -4.34
C VAL A 59 11.19 -2.83 -3.86
N TYR A 60 10.71 -3.59 -2.88
CA TYR A 60 11.42 -4.74 -2.36
C TYR A 60 10.83 -6.03 -2.92
N TYR A 61 11.69 -7.01 -3.20
CA TYR A 61 11.29 -8.35 -3.62
C TYR A 61 11.83 -9.37 -2.63
N PHE A 62 10.98 -10.28 -2.17
CA PHE A 62 11.41 -11.50 -1.51
C PHE A 62 11.96 -12.47 -2.55
N LEU A 63 13.18 -12.94 -2.33
CA LEU A 63 13.79 -13.99 -3.12
C LEU A 63 13.53 -15.33 -2.43
N SER A 64 12.77 -16.20 -3.09
CA SER A 64 12.58 -17.59 -2.63
C SER A 64 13.85 -18.41 -2.88
N GLN A 65 14.04 -19.49 -2.12
CA GLN A 65 15.12 -20.48 -2.37
C GLN A 65 15.07 -21.03 -3.81
N ASP A 66 13.88 -21.17 -4.39
CA ASP A 66 13.63 -21.56 -5.78
C ASP A 66 14.07 -20.51 -6.83
N GLY A 67 14.57 -19.35 -6.41
CA GLY A 67 14.94 -18.24 -7.29
C GLY A 67 13.75 -17.41 -7.80
N LYS A 68 12.53 -17.69 -7.33
CA LYS A 68 11.33 -16.88 -7.63
C LYS A 68 11.36 -15.58 -6.82
N ALA A 69 11.05 -14.47 -7.47
CA ALA A 69 10.95 -13.16 -6.84
C ALA A 69 9.48 -12.78 -6.59
N TYR A 70 9.13 -12.50 -5.35
CA TYR A 70 7.80 -12.07 -4.93
C TYR A 70 7.82 -10.61 -4.49
N LEU A 71 6.96 -9.78 -5.07
CA LEU A 71 6.93 -8.35 -4.78
C LEU A 71 6.37 -8.11 -3.38
N LEU A 72 7.11 -7.35 -2.55
CA LEU A 72 6.66 -6.93 -1.23
C LEU A 72 5.51 -5.92 -1.39
N PRO A 73 4.30 -6.21 -0.87
CA PRO A 73 3.22 -5.25 -0.88
C PRO A 73 3.59 -4.06 0.01
N MET A 74 3.75 -2.90 -0.62
CA MET A 74 4.08 -1.64 0.08
C MET A 74 2.85 -0.84 0.54
N ARG A 75 1.65 -1.24 0.08
CA ARG A 75 0.38 -0.58 0.41
C ARG A 75 -0.42 -1.38 1.41
N VAL A 76 0.20 -1.74 2.54
CA VAL A 76 -0.45 -2.48 3.62
C VAL A 76 -0.69 -1.55 4.79
N ALA A 77 -1.92 -1.56 5.32
CA ALA A 77 -2.23 -0.88 6.57
C ALA A 77 -1.37 -1.49 7.69
N GLY A 78 -0.49 -0.68 8.30
CA GLY A 78 0.48 -1.19 9.27
C GLY A 78 1.72 -1.83 8.64
N PHE A 79 2.17 -1.38 7.47
CA PHE A 79 3.41 -1.81 6.82
C PHE A 79 4.62 -1.87 7.80
N ALA A 80 4.74 -0.92 8.72
CA ALA A 80 5.79 -0.93 9.75
C ALA A 80 5.74 -2.20 10.64
N ARG A 81 4.54 -2.70 10.98
CA ARG A 81 4.38 -3.95 11.71
C ARG A 81 4.80 -5.15 10.84
N LEU A 82 4.44 -5.14 9.56
CA LEU A 82 4.83 -6.20 8.62
C LEU A 82 6.36 -6.27 8.46
N VAL A 83 7.02 -5.13 8.28
CA VAL A 83 8.49 -5.03 8.21
C VAL A 83 9.15 -5.56 9.48
N ASN A 84 8.62 -5.22 10.66
CA ASN A 84 9.13 -5.74 11.93
C ASN A 84 8.97 -7.27 12.05
N ILE A 85 7.84 -7.83 11.62
CA ILE A 85 7.64 -9.29 11.58
C ILE A 85 8.62 -9.96 10.61
N VAL A 86 8.82 -9.37 9.42
CA VAL A 86 9.80 -9.86 8.43
C VAL A 86 11.19 -9.87 9.05
N GLN A 87 11.62 -8.78 9.70
CA GLN A 87 12.92 -8.68 10.38
C GLN A 87 13.07 -9.73 11.47
N THR A 88 12.04 -9.89 12.30
CA THR A 88 12.05 -10.84 13.42
C THR A 88 12.09 -12.29 12.94
N LYS A 89 11.38 -12.63 11.85
CA LYS A 89 11.26 -14.00 11.34
C LYS A 89 12.40 -14.40 10.40
N THR A 90 12.94 -13.46 9.61
CA THR A 90 14.00 -13.74 8.63
C THR A 90 15.39 -13.34 9.13
N GLY A 91 15.50 -12.53 10.19
CA GLY A 91 16.76 -12.00 10.69
C GLY A 91 17.43 -11.00 9.73
N ILE A 92 16.78 -10.66 8.61
CA ILE A 92 17.28 -9.70 7.63
C ILE A 92 17.06 -8.30 8.17
N ASP A 93 18.12 -7.48 8.17
CA ASP A 93 18.02 -6.09 8.60
C ASP A 93 17.14 -5.29 7.63
N THR A 94 15.94 -4.92 8.09
CA THR A 94 14.97 -4.13 7.32
C THR A 94 14.84 -2.70 7.83
N THR A 95 15.82 -2.22 8.61
CA THR A 95 15.81 -0.89 9.24
C THR A 95 15.64 0.27 8.24
N ASP A 96 16.04 0.08 6.98
CA ASP A 96 15.89 1.07 5.90
C ASP A 96 14.58 0.97 5.08
N VAL A 97 13.73 -0.01 5.38
CA VAL A 97 12.48 -0.24 4.62
C VAL A 97 11.40 0.71 5.11
N ARG A 98 11.40 1.94 4.58
CA ARG A 98 10.37 2.95 4.88
C ARG A 98 9.17 2.82 3.95
N PRO A 99 7.93 3.01 4.44
CA PRO A 99 6.74 2.99 3.60
C PRO A 99 6.84 4.07 2.51
N LEU A 100 6.50 3.69 1.28
CA LEU A 100 6.55 4.54 0.08
C LEU A 100 5.61 5.76 0.15
N ALA A 101 4.70 5.79 1.13
CA ALA A 101 3.83 6.93 1.38
C ALA A 101 4.69 8.09 1.89
N GLN A 102 5.28 8.87 0.99
CA GLN A 102 5.91 10.14 1.32
C GLN A 102 4.84 11.01 2.01
N PRO A 103 4.94 11.26 3.34
CA PRO A 103 3.92 11.97 4.10
C PRO A 103 3.59 13.35 3.50
N TRP A 104 4.60 13.93 2.84
CA TRP A 104 4.51 15.14 2.03
C TRP A 104 3.38 15.16 1.01
N MET A 105 3.07 14.05 0.33
CA MET A 105 2.01 14.02 -0.67
C MET A 105 0.65 14.29 -0.05
N TYR A 106 0.35 13.62 1.07
CA TYR A 106 -0.90 13.82 1.80
C TYR A 106 -0.98 15.21 2.44
N LEU A 107 0.17 15.76 2.87
CA LEU A 107 0.24 17.11 3.40
C LEU A 107 -0.11 18.17 2.33
N ILE A 108 0.40 18.03 1.10
CA ILE A 108 0.06 18.94 -0.01
C ILE A 108 -1.42 18.83 -0.34
N LEU A 109 -1.95 17.60 -0.48
CA LEU A 109 -3.39 17.38 -0.72
C LEU A 109 -4.24 18.02 0.38
N PHE A 110 -3.87 17.83 1.64
CA PHE A 110 -4.57 18.42 2.78
C PHE A 110 -4.56 19.96 2.73
N CYS A 111 -3.42 20.58 2.42
CA CYS A 111 -3.34 22.03 2.22
C CYS A 111 -4.22 22.50 1.06
N CYS A 112 -4.22 21.81 -0.08
CA CYS A 112 -5.11 22.14 -1.20
C CYS A 112 -6.58 22.02 -0.81
N THR A 113 -6.96 20.97 -0.06
CA THR A 113 -8.33 20.80 0.43
C THR A 113 -8.74 21.92 1.40
N LEU A 114 -7.85 22.36 2.28
CA LEU A 114 -8.09 23.51 3.17
C LEU A 114 -8.29 24.81 2.39
N LEU A 115 -7.48 25.06 1.36
CA LEU A 115 -7.63 26.23 0.49
C LEU A 115 -8.98 26.23 -0.22
N LEU A 116 -9.38 25.08 -0.79
CA LEU A 116 -10.69 24.94 -1.42
C LEU A 116 -11.84 25.21 -0.44
N LEU A 117 -11.75 24.65 0.78
CA LEU A 117 -12.74 24.90 1.84
C LEU A 117 -12.83 26.37 2.24
N LEU A 118 -11.70 27.07 2.32
CA LEU A 118 -11.66 28.50 2.63
C LEU A 118 -12.33 29.33 1.52
N VAL A 119 -12.05 29.00 0.26
CA VAL A 119 -12.66 29.66 -0.90
C VAL A 119 -14.16 29.40 -0.93
N ASP A 120 -14.60 28.16 -0.70
CA ASP A 120 -16.01 27.81 -0.64
C ASP A 120 -16.72 28.56 0.49
N ALA A 121 -16.14 28.57 1.69
CA ALA A 121 -16.70 29.29 2.84
C ALA A 121 -16.78 30.79 2.58
N TRP A 122 -15.76 31.38 1.96
CA TRP A 122 -15.77 32.79 1.57
C TRP A 122 -16.81 33.11 0.50
N THR A 123 -16.97 32.23 -0.49
CA THR A 123 -17.98 32.36 -1.55
C THR A 123 -19.40 32.25 -0.97
N ILE A 124 -19.62 31.31 -0.05
CA ILE A 124 -20.90 31.17 0.64
C ILE A 124 -21.19 32.40 1.50
N ASN A 125 -20.21 32.87 2.27
CA ASN A 125 -20.40 34.04 3.13
C ASN A 125 -20.65 35.31 2.31
N THR A 126 -19.96 35.48 1.18
CA THR A 126 -20.21 36.60 0.25
C THR A 126 -21.56 36.46 -0.47
N ALA A 127 -22.04 35.26 -0.75
CA ALA A 127 -23.39 35.04 -1.29
C ALA A 127 -24.50 35.29 -0.25
N ILE A 128 -24.25 35.01 1.04
CA ILE A 128 -25.22 35.25 2.12
C ILE A 128 -25.23 36.73 2.54
N LEU A 129 -24.06 37.37 2.66
CA LEU A 129 -23.94 38.80 3.00
C LEU A 129 -24.22 39.71 1.80
N GLY A 130 -23.82 39.29 0.61
CA GLY A 130 -24.13 39.93 -0.67
C GLY A 130 -25.47 39.44 -1.19
N ASN A 131 -26.53 39.85 -0.50
CA ASN A 131 -27.91 39.66 -0.94
C ASN A 131 -28.12 40.44 -2.26
N TRP A 132 -27.93 39.78 -3.40
CA TRP A 132 -28.52 40.20 -4.67
C TRP A 132 -30.04 40.01 -4.63
#